data_AF-A0A6L9Z559-F1
#
_entry.id   AF-A0A6L9Z559-F1
#
_cell.length_a   1.000
_cell.length_b   1.000
_cell.length_c   1.000
_cell.angle_alpha   90.00
_cell.angle_beta   90.00
_cell.angle_gamma   90.00
#
_symmetry.space_group_name_H-M   'P 1'
#
loop_
_entity.id
_entity.type
_entity.pdbx_description
1 polymer ?
#
loop_
_entity_poly.entity_id
_entity_poly.type
_entity_poly.pdbx_seq_one_letter_code
_entity_poly.pdbx_strand_id
1 'polypeptide(L)' 'GVKEYWIVDRFRKQVEVYRRDKGKLTLVATLFDQDELTSPLFPNFVVLINRFFPVK' A
#
# COMPACT_ATOMS: atom_id res chain seq x y z
N GLY A 1 -3.79 18.32 -2.26
CA GLY A 1 -4.01 17.09 -3.05
C GLY A 1 -3.22 15.95 -2.45
N VAL A 2 -3.69 14.72 -2.57
CA VAL A 2 -3.13 13.53 -1.91
C VAL A 2 -1.75 13.16 -2.49
N LYS A 3 -0.78 12.80 -1.63
CA LYS A 3 0.60 12.44 -2.02
C LYS A 3 0.79 10.92 -2.18
N GLU A 4 0.04 10.12 -1.43
CA GLU A 4 0.05 8.66 -1.47
C GLU A 4 -1.37 8.13 -1.24
N TYR A 5 -1.75 7.09 -2.00
CA TYR A 5 -3.09 6.50 -1.99
C TYR A 5 -2.96 4.98 -2.07
N TRP A 6 -3.68 4.25 -1.22
CA TRP A 6 -3.63 2.79 -1.17
C TRP A 6 -4.98 2.20 -1.55
N ILE A 7 -4.98 1.21 -2.44
CA ILE A 7 -6.17 0.42 -2.80
C ILE A 7 -6.01 -0.96 -2.20
N VAL A 8 -6.90 -1.33 -1.29
CA VAL A 8 -6.91 -2.64 -0.62
C VAL A 8 -7.94 -3.54 -1.29
N ASP A 9 -7.48 -4.58 -1.98
CA ASP A 9 -8.34 -5.60 -2.59
C ASP A 9 -8.42 -6.82 -1.68
N ARG A 10 -9.53 -6.93 -0.93
CA ARG A 10 -9.76 -8.03 0.02
C ARG A 10 -9.98 -9.40 -0.63
N PHE A 11 -10.38 -9.44 -1.90
CA PHE A 11 -10.63 -10.70 -2.60
C PHE A 11 -9.33 -11.29 -3.12
N ARG A 12 -8.46 -10.42 -3.66
CA ARG A 12 -7.12 -10.80 -4.10
C ARG A 12 -6.09 -10.83 -2.98
N LYS A 13 -6.42 -10.27 -1.81
CA LYS A 13 -5.51 -10.06 -0.68
C LYS A 13 -4.23 -9.34 -1.09
N GLN A 14 -4.41 -8.20 -1.76
CA GLN A 14 -3.30 -7.36 -2.20
C GLN A 14 -3.57 -5.89 -1.88
N VAL A 15 -2.50 -5.10 -1.82
CA VAL A 15 -2.55 -3.65 -1.67
C VAL A 15 -1.76 -2.99 -2.80
N GLU A 16 -2.42 -2.15 -3.57
CA GLU A 16 -1.78 -1.30 -4.57
C GLU A 16 -1.46 0.06 -3.96
N VAL A 17 -0.19 0.47 -4.06
CA VAL A 17 0.32 1.73 -3.53
C VAL A 17 0.54 2.68 -4.69
N TYR A 18 -0.17 3.80 -4.67
CA TYR A 18 -0.02 4.88 -5.63
C TYR A 18 0.64 6.09 -4.97
N ARG A 19 1.61 6.69 -5.65
CA ARG A 19 2.23 7.95 -5.22
C ARG A 19 2.09 9.01 -6.28
N ARG A 20 2.02 10.26 -5.84
CA ARG A 20 1.90 11.39 -6.74
C ARG A 20 3.26 11.72 -7.37
N ASP A 21 3.35 11.59 -8.68
CA ASP A 21 4.47 12.04 -9.50
C ASP A 21 3.99 13.06 -10.54
N LYS A 22 4.62 14.24 -10.58
CA LYS A 22 4.32 15.34 -11.53
C LYS A 22 2.83 15.64 -11.74
N GLY A 23 2.03 15.50 -10.67
CA GLY A 23 0.60 15.79 -10.73
C GLY A 23 -0.32 14.59 -10.95
N LYS A 24 0.20 13.39 -11.26
CA LYS A 24 -0.58 12.16 -11.48
C LYS A 24 -0.28 11.13 -10.39
N LEU A 25 -1.24 10.27 -10.09
CA LEU A 25 -1.02 9.10 -9.25
C LEU A 25 -0.43 7.97 -10.10
N THR A 26 0.73 7.46 -9.69
CA THR A 26 1.45 6.36 -10.35
C THR A 26 1.51 5.19 -9.40
N LEU A 27 1.21 3.99 -9.89
CA LEU A 27 1.38 2.74 -9.14
C LEU A 27 2.87 2.52 -8.90
N VAL A 28 3.28 2.43 -7.63
CA VAL A 28 4.68 2.22 -7.23
C VAL A 28 4.94 0.84 -6.63
N ALA A 29 3.89 0.17 -6.14
CA ALA A 29 3.99 -1.20 -5.64
C ALA A 29 2.63 -1.90 -5.67
N THR A 30 2.66 -3.21 -5.89
CA THR A 30 1.56 -4.14 -5.58
C THR A 30 2.10 -5.11 -4.54
N LEU A 31 1.52 -5.11 -3.35
CA LEU A 31 2.01 -5.83 -2.18
C LEU A 31 1.03 -6.95 -1.82
N PHE A 32 1.57 -8.11 -1.45
CA PHE A 32 0.83 -9.31 -1.05
C PHE A 32 1.12 -9.66 0.42
N ASP A 33 0.46 -10.69 0.94
CA ASP A 33 0.45 -11.07 2.37
C ASP A 33 1.81 -11.03 3.10
N GLN A 34 2.92 -11.39 2.44
CA GLN A 34 4.26 -11.44 3.05
C GLN A 34 5.09 -10.17 2.86
N ASP A 35 4.58 -9.20 2.09
CA ASP A 35 5.27 -7.95 1.85
C ASP A 35 5.03 -6.95 2.98
N GLU A 36 5.97 -6.04 3.13
CA GLU A 36 5.87 -4.91 4.05
C GLU A 36 5.47 -3.65 3.29
N LEU A 37 4.44 -2.97 3.80
CA LEU A 37 4.07 -1.64 3.37
C LEU A 37 4.85 -0.60 4.17
N THR A 38 5.62 0.21 3.44
CA THR A 38 6.35 1.36 3.96
C THR A 38 5.93 2.62 3.23
N SER A 39 6.07 3.78 3.90
CA SER A 39 5.70 5.07 3.32
C SER A 39 6.77 6.14 3.60
N PRO A 40 7.32 6.81 2.57
CA PRO A 40 8.16 7.98 2.74
C PRO A 40 7.45 9.15 3.45
N LEU A 41 6.11 9.16 3.48
CA LEU A 41 5.34 10.19 4.17
C LEU A 41 5.24 9.92 5.69
N PHE A 42 5.45 8.68 6.10
CA PHE A 42 5.39 8.24 7.49
C PHE A 42 6.72 7.55 7.85
N PRO A 43 7.74 8.33 8.24
CA PRO A 43 9.02 7.75 8.66
C PRO A 43 8.81 6.70 9.75
N ASN A 44 9.52 5.57 9.62
CA ASN A 44 9.42 4.40 10.51
C ASN A 44 8.08 3.64 10.50
N PHE A 45 7.15 4.00 9.61
CA PHE A 45 5.96 3.20 9.38
C PHE A 45 6.30 1.95 8.57
N VAL A 46 6.00 0.79 9.15
CA VAL A 46 6.12 -0.52 8.52
C VAL A 46 4.95 -1.37 8.98
N VAL A 47 4.26 -2.02 8.04
CA VAL A 47 3.20 -2.99 8.37
C VAL A 47 3.21 -4.15 7.38
N LEU A 48 3.13 -5.38 7.90
CA LEU A 48 2.93 -6.57 7.06
C LEU A 48 1.52 -6.57 6.47
N ILE A 49 1.41 -6.81 5.16
CA ILE A 49 0.12 -6.79 4.46
C ILE A 49 -0.86 -7.84 5.00
N ASN A 50 -0.38 -8.98 5.51
CA ASN A 50 -1.25 -9.97 6.13
C ASN A 50 -2.12 -9.40 7.28
N ARG A 51 -1.72 -8.30 7.92
CA ARG A 51 -2.49 -7.65 8.99
C ARG A 51 -3.72 -6.90 8.49
N PHE A 52 -3.83 -6.67 7.17
CA PHE A 52 -4.97 -5.98 6.56
C PHE A 52 -6.17 -6.93 6.41
N PHE A 53 -5.93 -8.25 6.46
CA PHE A 53 -6.94 -9.26 6.20
C PHE A 53 -7.11 -10.16 7.43
N PRO A 54 -8.34 -10.56 7.77
CA PRO A 54 -8.55 -11.49 8.88
C PRO A 54 -7.88 -12.84 8.59
N VAL A 55 -7.34 -13.44 9.65
CA VAL A 55 -6.94 -14.85 9.64
C VAL A 55 -8.22 -15.68 9.48
N LYS A 56 -8.19 -16.69 8.60
CA LYS A 56 -9.33 -17.60 8.42
C LYS A 56 -9.62 -18.40 9.67
#